data_AF-A0A4Q3N3A2-F1
#
_entry.id   AF-A0A4Q3N3A2-F1
#
_cell.length_a   1.000
_cell.length_b   1.000
_cell.length_c   1.000
_cell.angle_alpha   90.00
_cell.angle_beta   90.00
_cell.angle_gamma   90.00
#
_symmetry.space_group_name_H-M   'P 1'
#
loop_
_entity.id
_entity.type
_entity.pdbx_description
1 polymer ?
#
loop_
_entity_poly.entity_id
_entity_poly.type
_entity_poly.pdbx_seq_one_letter_code
_entity_poly.pdbx_strand_id
1 'polypeptide(L)' 'LGLDSIDILEVALVVSKKYGLQLRADHEDNTKIFTSLRSLANHIASQRTL' A
#
# COMPACT_ATOMS: atom_id res chain seq x y z
N LEU A 1 1.39 1.45 -12.03
CA LEU A 1 0.02 0.92 -11.87
C LEU A 1 -1.06 1.87 -12.42
N GLY A 2 -0.74 3.13 -12.76
CA GLY A 2 -1.72 4.06 -13.35
C GLY A 2 -2.88 4.41 -12.41
N LEU A 3 -2.64 4.31 -11.10
CA LEU A 3 -3.63 4.55 -10.06
C LEU A 3 -3.72 6.04 -9.80
N ASP A 4 -4.94 6.57 -9.79
CA ASP A 4 -5.19 7.92 -9.33
C ASP A 4 -5.23 7.97 -7.80
N SER A 5 -5.21 9.19 -7.25
CA SER A 5 -5.17 9.42 -5.80
C SER A 5 -6.30 8.72 -5.03
N ILE A 6 -7.45 8.49 -5.68
CA ILE A 6 -8.60 7.78 -5.09
C ILE A 6 -8.32 6.28 -4.97
N ASP A 7 -7.79 5.65 -6.02
CA ASP A 7 -7.52 4.21 -6.02
C ASP A 7 -6.47 3.85 -4.96
N ILE A 8 -5.47 4.73 -4.77
CA ILE A 8 -4.45 4.57 -3.73
C ILE A 8 -5.08 4.52 -2.34
N LEU A 9 -6.04 5.41 -2.06
CA LEU A 9 -6.76 5.43 -0.78
C LEU A 9 -7.59 4.16 -0.57
N GLU A 10 -8.26 3.68 -1.62
CA GLU A 10 -9.10 2.49 -1.54
C GLU A 10 -8.26 1.22 -1.30
N VAL A 11 -7.15 1.07 -2.03
CA VAL A 11 -6.20 -0.03 -1.81
C VAL A 11 -5.58 0.04 -0.42
N ALA A 12 -5.16 1.22 0.03
CA ALA A 12 -4.62 1.42 1.38
C ALA A 12 -5.64 1.01 2.46
N LEU A 13 -6.91 1.37 2.28
CA LEU A 13 -8.00 1.01 3.19
C LEU A 13 -8.24 -0.50 3.20
N VAL A 14 -8.29 -1.14 2.03
CA VAL A 14 -8.51 -2.60 1.92
C VAL A 14 -7.34 -3.38 2.50
N VAL A 15 -6.10 -2.99 2.22
CA VAL A 15 -4.89 -3.64 2.76
C VAL A 15 -4.83 -3.48 4.28
N SER A 16 -5.19 -2.30 4.80
CA SER A 16 -5.29 -2.05 6.24
C SER A 16 -6.31 -2.96 6.91
N LYS A 17 -7.52 -3.08 6.34
CA LYS A 17 -8.54 -4.01 6.85
C LYS A 17 -8.13 -5.47 6.75
N LYS A 18 -7.48 -5.87 5.66
CA LYS A 18 -7.16 -7.28 5.37
C LYS A 18 -5.95 -7.80 6.14
N TYR A 19 -4.96 -6.95 6.38
CA TYR A 19 -3.69 -7.33 7.00
C TYR A 19 -3.38 -6.62 8.31
N GLY A 20 -4.24 -5.69 8.76
CA GLY A 20 -4.00 -4.89 9.96
C GLY A 20 -2.87 -3.87 9.82
N LEU A 21 -2.51 -3.50 8.58
CA LEU A 21 -1.36 -2.65 8.26
C LEU A 21 -1.78 -1.21 7.94
N GLN A 22 -1.25 -0.21 8.63
CA GLN A 22 -1.50 1.19 8.26
C GLN A 22 -0.59 1.64 7.12
N LEU A 23 -1.12 1.63 5.89
CA LEU A 23 -0.55 2.38 4.77
C LEU A 23 -0.96 3.85 4.90
N ARG A 24 -0.02 4.72 5.31
CA ARG A 24 -0.29 6.16 5.48
C ARG A 24 -0.25 6.86 4.14
N ALA A 25 -1.37 7.43 3.71
CA ALA A 25 -1.56 8.08 2.40
C ALA A 25 -0.60 9.27 2.11
N ASP A 26 -0.07 9.94 3.14
CA ASP A 26 0.81 11.10 2.98
C ASP A 26 2.31 10.78 2.98
N HIS A 27 2.70 9.50 3.09
CA HIS A 27 4.09 9.13 3.12
C HIS A 27 4.71 9.30 1.73
N GLU A 28 5.88 9.92 1.66
CA GLU A 28 6.69 10.14 0.44
C GLU A 28 7.01 8.82 -0.29
N ASP A 29 6.99 7.71 0.44
CA ASP A 29 7.20 6.38 -0.10
C ASP A 29 5.96 5.75 -0.75
N ASN A 30 4.76 6.32 -0.59
CA ASN A 30 3.57 5.77 -1.24
C ASN A 30 3.70 5.71 -2.74
N THR A 31 4.28 6.74 -3.35
CA THR A 31 4.50 6.74 -4.80
C THR A 31 5.39 5.57 -5.22
N LYS A 32 6.33 5.14 -4.37
CA LYS A 32 7.17 3.95 -4.60
C LYS A 32 6.45 2.63 -4.30
N ILE A 33 5.64 2.60 -3.24
CA ILE A 33 4.85 1.43 -2.83
C ILE A 33 3.79 1.11 -3.90
N PHE A 34 3.06 2.11 -4.38
CA PHE A 34 1.98 2.00 -5.37
C PHE A 34 2.47 2.11 -6.83
N THR A 35 3.78 2.20 -7.08
CA THR A 35 4.35 2.18 -8.44
C THR A 35 4.04 0.86 -9.16
N SER A 36 4.14 -0.28 -8.46
CA SER A 36 3.89 -1.61 -9.01
C SER A 36 3.25 -2.54 -7.98
N LEU A 37 2.50 -3.54 -8.47
CA LEU A 37 1.88 -4.54 -7.59
C LEU A 37 2.94 -5.33 -6.81
N ARG A 38 4.14 -5.50 -7.41
CA ARG A 38 5.30 -6.11 -6.76
C ARG A 38 5.80 -5.27 -5.58
N SER A 39 5.95 -3.96 -5.73
CA SER A 39 6.34 -3.07 -4.62
C SER A 39 5.33 -3.14 -3.48
N LEU A 40 4.03 -3.09 -3.79
CA LEU A 40 2.97 -3.19 -2.80
C LEU A 40 3.03 -4.53 -2.06
N ALA A 41 3.16 -5.64 -2.79
CA ALA A 41 3.26 -6.97 -2.21
C ALA A 41 4.50 -7.13 -1.30
N ASN A 42 5.66 -6.63 -1.74
CA ASN A 42 6.89 -6.65 -0.95
C ASN A 42 6.74 -5.82 0.33
N HIS A 43 6.10 -4.65 0.25
CA HIS A 43 5.86 -3.80 1.41
C HIS A 43 4.95 -4.49 2.43
N ILE A 44 3.84 -5.08 1.98
CA ILE A 44 2.93 -5.87 2.83
C ILE A 44 3.65 -7.05 3.46
N ALA A 45 4.47 -7.78 2.70
CA ALA A 45 5.23 -8.93 3.19
C ALA A 45 6.27 -8.52 4.23
N SER A 46 6.94 -7.38 4.04
CA SER A 46 7.93 -6.85 5.00
C SER A 46 7.30 -6.38 6.31
N GLN A 47 6.04 -5.96 6.29
CA GLN A 47 5.33 -5.53 7.50
C GLN A 47 4.55 -6.67 8.19
N ARG A 48 4.27 -7.77 7.47
CA ARG A 48 3.84 -9.02 8.10
C ARG A 48 5.05 -9.70 8.74
N THR A 49 5.44 -9.23 9.92
CA THR A 49 6.22 -10.06 10.84
C THR A 49 5.34 -11.24 11.25
N LEU A 50 5.80 -12.46 10.95
CA LEU A 50 5.21 -13.70 11.46
C LEU A 50 5.34 -13.77 12.99
#